data_AF-A0A1S4ET16-F1
#
_entry.id   AF-A0A1S4ET16-F1
#
_cell.length_a   1.000
_cell.length_b   1.000
_cell.length_c   1.000
_cell.angle_alpha   90.00
_cell.angle_beta   90.00
_cell.angle_gamma   90.00
#
_symmetry.space_group_name_H-M   'P 1'
#
loop_
_entity.id
_entity.type
_entity.pdbx_description
1 polymer ?
#
loop_
_entity_poly.entity_id
_entity_poly.type
_entity_poly.pdbx_seq_one_letter_code
_entity_poly.pdbx_strand_id
1 'polypeptide(L)'
;MWPFNKWLNLSLSLVLCYLVVLSSSQNPVERFEYKYSFKPPYLAQKDGSVPFWEYGGNCIASLENVRVAPSLRSQKGKSETSKE
;
A
#
# COMPACT_ATOMS: atom_id res chain seq x y z
N MET A 1 25.62 35.10 36.59
CA MET A 1 25.58 33.76 35.94
C MET A 1 25.27 33.98 34.46
N TRP A 2 26.29 33.85 33.61
CA TRP A 2 26.29 34.37 32.23
C TRP A 2 25.36 33.56 31.29
N PRO A 3 24.52 34.21 30.46
CA PRO A 3 23.58 33.54 29.55
C PRO A 3 24.25 32.89 28.32
N PHE A 4 25.54 33.15 28.10
CA PHE A 4 26.31 32.66 26.94
C PHE A 4 26.24 31.14 26.77
N ASN A 5 26.26 30.39 27.88
CA ASN A 5 26.22 28.94 27.84
C ASN A 5 24.85 28.40 27.36
N LYS A 6 23.75 29.14 27.57
CA LYS A 6 22.41 28.70 27.14
C LYS A 6 22.26 28.72 25.62
N TRP A 7 22.78 29.77 24.98
CA TRP A 7 22.74 29.91 23.52
C TRP A 7 23.65 28.90 22.82
N LEU A 8 24.82 28.63 23.40
CA LEU A 8 25.74 27.61 22.90
C LEU A 8 25.12 26.20 22.95
N ASN A 9 24.47 25.85 24.07
CA ASN A 9 23.78 24.57 24.23
C ASN A 9 22.56 24.43 23.29
N LEU A 10 21.83 25.52 23.06
CA LEU A 10 20.72 25.55 22.09
C LEU A 10 21.22 25.32 20.66
N SER A 11 22.31 25.99 20.27
CA SER A 11 22.92 25.81 18.96
C SER A 11 23.43 24.38 18.76
N LEU A 12 24.12 23.82 19.76
CA LEU A 12 24.58 22.42 19.74
C LEU A 12 23.42 21.42 19.64
N SER A 13 22.32 21.66 20.37
CA SER A 13 21.12 20.81 20.32
C SER A 13 20.47 20.83 18.92
N LEU A 14 20.38 22.00 18.29
CA LEU A 14 19.83 22.15 16.94
C LEU A 14 20.72 21.45 15.89
N VAL A 15 22.05 21.58 16.00
CA VAL A 15 22.99 20.89 15.12
C VAL A 15 22.88 19.37 15.30
N LEU A 16 22.81 18.89 16.55
CA LEU A 16 22.63 17.47 16.83
C LEU A 16 21.32 16.93 16.27
N CYS A 17 20.21 17.67 16.44
CA CYS A 17 18.91 17.31 15.89
C CYS A 17 18.95 17.22 14.35
N TYR A 18 19.60 18.18 13.69
CA TYR A 18 19.78 18.17 12.24
C TYR A 18 20.57 16.94 11.76
N LEU A 19 21.66 16.59 12.45
CA LEU A 19 22.46 15.40 12.12
C LEU A 19 21.68 14.10 12.30
N VAL A 20 20.84 14.00 13.34
CA VAL A 20 19.98 12.83 13.57
C VAL A 20 18.97 12.66 12.42
N VAL A 21 18.30 13.74 12.00
CA VAL A 21 17.33 13.71 10.88
C VAL A 21 17.99 13.29 9.56
N LEU A 22 19.25 13.69 9.32
CA LEU A 22 19.99 13.24 8.14
C LEU A 22 20.35 11.75 8.19
N SER A 23 20.60 11.20 9.39
CA SER A 23 20.96 9.79 9.56
C SER A 23 19.79 8.82 9.47
N SER A 24 18.55 9.28 9.61
CA SER A 24 17.35 8.42 9.63
C SER A 24 16.83 8.03 8.23
N SER A 25 17.69 8.00 7.20
CA SER A 25 17.31 7.51 5.87
C SER A 25 17.33 5.98 5.84
N GLN A 26 16.23 5.39 6.30
CA GLN A 26 15.98 3.96 6.11
C GLN A 26 15.08 3.82 4.89
N ASN A 27 15.64 3.39 3.76
CA ASN A 27 14.84 3.12 2.56
C ASN A 27 13.87 1.97 2.88
N PRO A 28 12.55 2.16 2.73
CA PRO A 28 11.61 1.07 2.92
C PRO A 28 11.95 -0.04 1.93
N VAL A 29 12.10 -1.27 2.43
CA VAL A 29 12.27 -2.43 1.56
C VAL A 29 10.91 -2.75 0.95
N GLU A 30 10.73 -2.41 -0.32
CA GLU A 30 9.53 -2.78 -1.07
C GLU A 30 9.56 -4.28 -1.34
N ARG A 31 8.66 -5.02 -0.69
CA ARG A 31 8.45 -6.44 -0.96
C ARG A 31 7.16 -6.59 -1.75
N PHE A 32 7.27 -7.20 -2.92
CA PHE A 32 6.08 -7.55 -3.70
C PHE A 32 5.33 -8.71 -3.04
N GLU A 33 4.05 -8.50 -2.76
CA GLU A 33 3.18 -9.50 -2.17
C GLU A 33 2.15 -9.97 -3.21
N TYR A 34 2.40 -11.17 -3.74
CA TYR A 34 1.60 -11.75 -4.81
C TYR A 34 0.15 -12.03 -4.40
N LYS A 35 -0.14 -12.25 -3.11
CA LYS A 35 -1.50 -12.52 -2.62
C LYS A 35 -2.43 -11.32 -2.77
N TYR A 36 -1.87 -10.10 -2.66
CA TYR A 36 -2.61 -8.84 -2.79
C TYR A 36 -2.55 -8.25 -4.21
N SER A 37 -2.06 -9.03 -5.17
CA SER A 37 -1.84 -8.57 -6.53
C SER A 37 -2.40 -9.57 -7.53
N PHE A 38 -3.01 -9.09 -8.61
CA PHE A 38 -3.33 -9.91 -9.77
C PHE A 38 -2.84 -9.21 -11.04
N LYS A 39 -2.36 -9.98 -12.01
CA LYS A 39 -1.88 -9.49 -13.31
C LYS A 39 -2.33 -10.44 -14.44
N PRO A 40 -2.70 -9.92 -15.62
CA PRO A 40 -2.90 -10.75 -16.81
C PRO A 40 -1.55 -11.23 -17.39
N PRO A 41 -1.54 -12.25 -18.27
CA PRO A 41 -2.64 -13.16 -18.61
C PRO A 41 -2.82 -14.26 -17.54
N TYR A 42 -4.01 -14.88 -17.46
CA TYR A 42 -4.42 -15.91 -16.48
C TYR A 42 -4.83 -15.39 -15.10
N LEU A 43 -5.58 -14.29 -15.10
CA LEU A 43 -6.07 -13.68 -13.88
C LEU A 43 -7.13 -14.56 -13.20
N ALA A 44 -8.19 -14.90 -13.94
CA ALA A 44 -9.20 -15.84 -13.48
C ALA A 44 -8.88 -17.28 -13.92
N GLN A 45 -9.19 -18.21 -13.02
CA GLN A 45 -9.07 -19.65 -13.22
C GLN A 45 -10.25 -20.16 -14.05
N LYS A 46 -10.28 -21.44 -14.44
CA LYS A 46 -11.30 -21.99 -15.38
C LYS A 46 -12.73 -21.87 -14.85
N ASP A 47 -12.87 -21.85 -13.53
CA ASP A 47 -14.08 -21.65 -12.75
C ASP A 47 -14.46 -20.16 -12.58
N GLY A 48 -13.67 -19.23 -13.11
CA GLY A 48 -13.92 -17.79 -13.04
C GLY A 48 -13.53 -17.14 -11.71
N SER A 49 -12.89 -17.88 -10.79
CA SER A 49 -12.37 -17.34 -9.53
C SER A 49 -10.93 -16.83 -9.70
N VAL A 50 -10.51 -15.93 -8.82
CA VAL A 50 -9.11 -15.47 -8.75
C VAL A 50 -8.55 -15.92 -7.41
N PRO A 51 -7.39 -16.61 -7.39
CA PRO A 51 -6.80 -17.07 -6.14
C PRO A 51 -6.60 -15.91 -5.16
N PHE A 52 -6.92 -16.13 -3.88
CA PHE A 52 -6.78 -15.15 -2.79
C PHE A 52 -7.77 -13.97 -2.82
N TRP A 53 -8.77 -13.99 -3.70
CA TRP A 53 -9.74 -12.90 -3.84
C TRP A 53 -11.18 -13.40 -3.75
N GLU A 54 -11.97 -12.70 -2.95
CA GLU A 54 -13.41 -12.86 -2.82
C GLU A 54 -14.14 -11.74 -3.56
N TYR A 55 -15.19 -12.13 -4.28
CA TYR A 55 -16.02 -11.24 -5.07
C TYR A 55 -17.41 -11.13 -4.45
N GLY A 56 -17.89 -9.88 -4.34
CA GLY A 56 -19.24 -9.57 -3.87
C GLY A 56 -19.99 -8.69 -4.86
N GLY A 57 -21.32 -8.80 -4.86
CA GLY A 57 -22.19 -8.06 -5.77
C GLY A 57 -22.03 -8.48 -7.22
N ASN A 58 -22.02 -7.50 -8.14
CA ASN A 58 -22.05 -7.75 -9.59
C ASN A 58 -20.64 -7.75 -10.21
N CYS A 59 -19.64 -8.15 -9.43
CA CYS A 59 -18.25 -8.24 -9.87
C CYS A 59 -18.06 -9.47 -10.77
N ILE A 60 -17.35 -9.30 -11.89
CA ILE A 60 -17.11 -10.35 -12.88
C ILE A 60 -15.61 -10.46 -13.09
N ALA A 61 -15.01 -11.61 -12.74
CA ALA A 61 -13.62 -11.90 -13.03
C ALA A 61 -13.47 -12.64 -14.37
N SER A 62 -12.47 -12.25 -15.14
CA SER A 62 -12.14 -12.83 -16.44
C SER A 62 -10.64 -13.12 -16.51
N LEU A 63 -10.21 -13.84 -17.55
CA LEU A 63 -8.82 -14.22 -17.79
C LEU A 63 -7.88 -13.01 -17.90
N GLU A 64 -8.40 -11.88 -18.37
CA GLU A 64 -7.63 -10.69 -18.70
C GLU A 64 -7.84 -9.53 -17.70
N ASN A 65 -9.02 -9.46 -17.06
CA ASN A 65 -9.35 -8.37 -16.15
C ASN A 65 -10.45 -8.75 -15.14
N VAL A 66 -10.54 -7.96 -14.07
CA VAL A 66 -11.67 -7.97 -13.12
C VAL A 66 -12.55 -6.76 -13.42
N ARG A 67 -13.80 -7.00 -13.78
CA ARG A 67 -14.82 -5.96 -13.93
C ARG A 67 -15.61 -5.83 -12.63
N VAL A 68 -15.30 -4.79 -11.86
CA VAL A 68 -15.93 -4.56 -10.54
C VAL A 68 -17.43 -4.29 -10.66
N ALA A 69 -17.87 -3.52 -11.65
CA ALA A 69 -19.28 -3.31 -11.94
C ALA A 69 -19.50 -3.18 -13.46
N PRO A 70 -20.56 -3.79 -14.02
CA PRO A 70 -20.92 -3.57 -15.41
C PRO A 70 -21.52 -2.17 -15.62
N SER A 71 -21.50 -1.70 -16.87
CA SER A 71 -22.02 -0.38 -17.29
C SER A 71 -23.56 -0.28 -17.28
N LEU A 72 -24.22 -1.11 -16.48
CA LEU A 72 -25.67 -1.08 -16.27
C LEU A 72 -26.00 -0.12 -15.12
N ARG A 73 -27.25 0.36 -15.07
CA ARG A 73 -27.68 1.25 -13.98
C ARG A 73 -27.66 0.51 -12.63
N SER A 74 -27.24 1.22 -11.58
CA SER A 74 -27.31 0.78 -10.18
C SER A 74 -26.53 -0.51 -9.86
N GLN A 75 -25.44 -0.76 -10.56
CA GLN A 75 -24.57 -1.90 -10.28
C GLN A 75 -23.56 -1.54 -9.20
N LYS A 76 -23.38 -2.45 -8.23
CA LYS A 76 -22.33 -2.35 -7.22
C LYS A 76 -21.59 -3.67 -7.20
N GLY A 77 -20.26 -3.62 -7.16
CA GLY A 77 -19.45 -4.78 -6.89
C GLY A 77 -18.30 -4.44 -5.97
N LYS A 78 -17.75 -5.47 -5.37
CA LYS A 78 -16.65 -5.41 -4.43
C LYS A 78 -15.71 -6.58 -4.72
N SER A 79 -14.42 -6.32 -4.56
CA SER A 79 -13.37 -7.33 -4.57
C SER A 79 -12.53 -7.13 -3.31
N GLU A 80 -12.37 -8.16 -2.52
CA GLU A 80 -11.58 -8.14 -1.28
C GLU A 80 -10.65 -9.33 -1.27
N THR A 81 -9.47 -9.18 -0.67
CA THR A 81 -8.56 -10.32 -0.52
C THR A 81 -9.12 -11.26 0.53
N SER A 82 -9.24 -12.55 0.19
CA SER A 82 -9.62 -13.58 1.14
C SER A 82 -8.62 -13.58 2.29
N LYS A 83 -9.13 -13.67 3.52
CA LYS A 83 -8.29 -13.93 4.69
C LYS A 83 -7.76 -15.36 4.58
N GLU A 84 -6.49 -15.57 4.90
CA GLU A 84 -5.93 -16.93 5.06
C GLU A 84 -6.74 -17.78 6.03
#